data_AF-A0A917LKR3-F1
#
_entry.id   AF-A0A917LKR3-F1
#
_cell.length_a   1.000
_cell.length_b   1.000
_cell.length_c   1.000
_cell.angle_alpha   90.00
_cell.angle_beta   90.00
_cell.angle_gamma   90.00
#
_symmetry.space_group_name_H-M   'P 1'
#
loop_
_entity.id
_entity.type
_entity.pdbx_description
1 polymer ?
#
loop_
_entity_poly.entity_id
_entity_poly.type
_entity_poly.pdbx_seq_one_letter_code
_entity_poly.pdbx_strand_id
1 'polypeptide(L)'
;MKKLAILTLFLIGINVTAQTELTHEVYFETDEFLVPDTEHSRLLMFLSEIEALDIQKISIYGFTDDRGSDSYNLVLSQERANAIKTIFSNNEFDESIITNVDGKGKILVKLIKEADLNKIRGLNRKVEIIVQPYNPPRELVQPEKKDITESLNDKNLKAGDKILLENILFKTGYSVLLPESKKTLEDMAKIMVEREDIYFTIQGHVCCTQNSRDALDRKTKQRNLSLARAKYIYDYLAKKGVDKRRMKYVGMRRKFPLGGEPKFDRRVEILITYVGETN
;
A
#
# COMPACT_ATOMS: atom_id res chain seq x y z
N MET A 1 43.40 15.12 59.74
CA MET A 1 42.33 15.51 58.80
C MET A 1 42.41 14.61 57.57
N LYS A 2 41.62 13.52 57.51
CA LYS A 2 41.61 12.60 56.37
C LYS A 2 40.51 13.06 55.40
N LYS A 3 40.89 13.51 54.21
CA LYS A 3 39.95 13.97 53.17
C LYS A 3 39.28 12.75 52.53
N LEU A 4 37.95 12.68 52.66
CA LEU A 4 37.10 11.68 52.03
C LEU A 4 36.85 12.15 50.58
N ALA A 5 37.42 11.45 49.59
CA ALA A 5 37.14 11.69 48.19
C ALA A 5 35.82 10.99 47.83
N ILE A 6 34.76 11.77 47.60
CA ILE A 6 33.46 11.28 47.14
C ILE A 6 33.57 11.08 45.63
N LEU A 7 33.62 9.82 45.20
CA LEU A 7 33.55 9.44 43.78
C LEU A 7 32.07 9.51 43.35
N THR A 8 31.66 10.63 42.77
CA THR A 8 30.35 10.77 42.12
C THR A 8 30.34 9.95 40.83
N LEU A 9 29.74 8.76 40.90
CA LEU A 9 29.47 7.90 39.75
C LEU A 9 28.42 8.60 38.85
N PHE A 10 28.87 9.17 37.75
CA PHE A 10 28.00 9.74 36.72
C PHE A 10 27.26 8.59 36.02
N LEU A 11 26.02 8.31 36.42
CA LEU A 11 25.11 7.44 35.65
C LEU A 11 24.75 8.18 34.36
N ILE A 12 25.49 7.90 33.29
CA ILE A 12 25.09 8.27 31.94
C ILE A 12 23.91 7.36 31.59
N GLY A 13 22.70 7.91 31.65
CA GLY A 13 21.49 7.24 31.18
C GLY A 13 21.62 6.94 29.69
N ILE A 14 21.91 5.69 29.36
CA ILE A 14 21.87 5.21 27.99
C ILE A 14 20.39 5.08 27.63
N ASN A 15 19.85 6.10 26.94
CA ASN A 15 18.53 5.98 26.34
C ASN A 15 18.65 4.98 25.18
N VAL A 16 18.38 3.70 25.48
CA VAL A 16 18.22 2.67 24.46
C VAL A 16 16.86 2.93 23.81
N THR A 17 16.87 3.61 22.67
CA THR A 17 15.70 3.68 21.81
C THR A 17 15.53 2.32 21.14
N ALA A 18 14.61 1.51 21.66
CA ALA A 18 14.23 0.27 20.99
C ALA A 18 13.59 0.61 19.63
N GLN A 19 14.14 0.09 18.54
CA GLN A 19 13.46 0.11 17.24
C GLN A 19 12.30 -0.87 17.32
N THR A 20 11.06 -0.38 17.18
CA THR A 20 9.87 -1.25 17.13
C THR A 20 9.76 -1.86 15.75
N GLU A 21 10.37 -3.03 15.55
CA GLU A 21 10.08 -3.88 14.39
C GLU A 21 8.71 -4.55 14.59
N LEU A 22 7.92 -4.60 13.53
CA LEU A 22 6.64 -5.33 13.51
C LEU A 22 6.86 -6.65 12.76
N THR A 23 6.58 -7.76 13.44
CA THR A 23 6.72 -9.10 12.86
C THR A 23 5.36 -9.74 12.64
N HIS A 24 5.18 -10.39 11.50
CA HIS A 24 4.03 -11.23 11.20
C HIS A 24 4.48 -12.57 10.61
N GLU A 25 3.89 -13.65 11.09
CA GLU A 25 4.15 -15.00 10.59
C GLU A 25 2.96 -15.51 9.80
N VAL A 26 3.24 -16.10 8.64
CA VAL A 26 2.26 -16.78 7.78
C VAL A 26 2.61 -18.26 7.72
N TYR A 27 1.68 -19.15 8.10
CA TYR A 27 1.92 -20.59 8.09
C TYR A 27 1.47 -21.27 6.80
N PHE A 28 2.09 -22.40 6.47
CA PHE A 28 1.85 -23.16 5.24
C PHE A 28 1.61 -24.64 5.52
N GLU A 29 0.82 -25.24 4.63
CA GLU A 29 0.63 -26.69 4.61
C GLU A 29 1.92 -27.42 4.19
N THR A 30 1.93 -28.73 4.43
CA THR A 30 3.07 -29.57 4.07
C THR A 30 3.23 -29.58 2.56
N ASP A 31 4.44 -29.37 2.08
CA ASP A 31 4.78 -29.40 0.65
C ASP A 31 4.14 -28.31 -0.23
N GLU A 32 3.48 -27.32 0.39
CA GLU A 32 2.76 -26.27 -0.32
C GLU A 32 3.40 -24.89 -0.14
N PHE A 33 3.30 -24.05 -1.18
CA PHE A 33 3.64 -22.62 -1.14
C PHE A 33 2.43 -21.71 -1.38
N LEU A 34 1.25 -22.28 -1.62
CA LEU A 34 0.01 -21.53 -1.65
C LEU A 34 -0.36 -21.14 -0.22
N VAL A 35 -0.70 -19.87 -0.02
CA VAL A 35 -1.11 -19.36 1.29
C VAL A 35 -2.54 -19.82 1.58
N PRO A 36 -2.80 -20.55 2.68
CA PRO A 36 -4.16 -20.94 3.06
C PRO A 36 -5.09 -19.72 3.25
N ASP A 37 -6.39 -19.86 2.97
CA ASP A 37 -7.34 -18.73 3.02
C ASP A 37 -7.41 -18.02 4.39
N THR A 38 -7.24 -18.78 5.48
CA THR A 38 -7.18 -18.28 6.85
C THR A 38 -5.97 -17.38 7.06
N GLU A 39 -4.79 -17.84 6.63
CA GLU A 39 -3.52 -17.13 6.74
C GLU A 39 -3.48 -15.94 5.78
N HIS A 40 -4.06 -16.08 4.59
CA HIS A 40 -4.23 -14.97 3.65
C HIS A 40 -5.10 -13.85 4.27
N SER A 41 -6.17 -14.20 4.97
CA SER A 41 -7.03 -13.22 5.65
C SER A 41 -6.31 -12.51 6.80
N ARG A 42 -5.50 -13.24 7.58
CA ARG A 42 -4.65 -12.67 8.65
C ARG A 42 -3.57 -11.73 8.09
N LEU A 43 -2.91 -12.14 7.02
CA LEU A 43 -1.94 -11.30 6.33
C LEU A 43 -2.58 -10.01 5.81
N LEU A 44 -3.77 -10.10 5.22
CA LEU A 44 -4.52 -8.92 4.76
C LEU A 44 -4.92 -7.95 5.90
N MET A 45 -5.06 -8.43 7.13
CA MET A 45 -5.29 -7.62 8.32
C MET A 45 -3.99 -6.91 8.74
N PHE A 46 -2.89 -7.65 8.81
CA PHE A 46 -1.56 -7.09 9.08
C PHE A 46 -1.15 -6.02 8.06
N LEU A 47 -1.40 -6.25 6.77
CA LEU A 47 -1.17 -5.25 5.72
C LEU A 47 -1.98 -3.97 5.96
N SER A 48 -3.19 -4.07 6.52
CA SER A 48 -4.00 -2.90 6.85
C SER A 48 -3.47 -2.12 8.05
N GLU A 49 -2.80 -2.78 8.99
CA GLU A 49 -2.20 -2.15 10.18
C GLU A 49 -0.95 -1.36 9.80
N ILE A 50 -0.10 -1.93 8.95
CA ILE A 50 1.15 -1.29 8.52
C ILE A 50 0.96 -0.23 7.43
N GLU A 51 -0.23 -0.13 6.82
CA GLU A 51 -0.52 0.82 5.73
C GLU A 51 -0.30 2.28 6.14
N ALA A 52 -0.60 2.61 7.40
CA ALA A 52 -0.48 3.97 7.93
C ALA A 52 0.95 4.34 8.35
N LEU A 53 1.88 3.38 8.32
CA LEU A 53 3.25 3.57 8.78
C LEU A 53 4.13 4.13 7.64
N ASP A 54 5.06 5.01 7.99
CA ASP A 54 6.17 5.38 7.11
C ASP A 54 7.21 4.24 7.13
N ILE A 55 7.05 3.27 6.23
CA ILE A 55 7.88 2.06 6.21
C ILE A 55 9.24 2.36 5.57
N GLN A 56 10.31 2.08 6.31
CA GLN A 56 11.68 2.12 5.80
C GLN A 56 12.04 0.85 5.04
N LYS A 57 11.68 -0.31 5.60
CA LYS A 57 12.14 -1.60 5.10
C LYS A 57 11.17 -2.71 5.42
N ILE A 58 11.00 -3.64 4.48
CA ILE A 58 10.31 -4.92 4.64
C ILE A 58 11.30 -6.03 4.31
N SER A 59 11.36 -7.06 5.17
CA SER A 59 12.10 -8.30 4.93
C SER A 59 11.15 -9.49 5.00
N ILE A 60 11.28 -10.42 4.06
CA ILE A 60 10.44 -11.61 3.94
C ILE A 60 11.35 -12.84 3.94
N TYR A 61 11.21 -13.71 4.94
CA TYR A 61 12.02 -14.91 5.10
C TYR A 61 11.15 -16.16 5.12
N GLY A 62 11.32 -17.02 4.13
CA GLY A 62 10.60 -18.28 4.04
C GLY A 62 11.33 -19.43 4.70
N PHE A 63 10.57 -20.34 5.30
CA PHE A 63 11.09 -21.51 5.99
C PHE A 63 10.26 -22.77 5.69
N THR A 64 10.89 -23.92 5.91
CA THR A 64 10.30 -25.26 5.81
C THR A 64 10.57 -26.03 7.11
N ASP A 65 9.89 -27.16 7.28
CA ASP A 65 10.19 -28.08 8.39
C ASP A 65 11.42 -28.95 8.09
N ASP A 66 11.76 -29.86 9.00
CA ASP A 66 12.98 -30.67 8.96
C ASP A 66 13.00 -31.75 7.88
N ARG A 67 11.88 -31.99 7.18
CA ARG A 67 11.73 -33.10 6.23
C ARG A 67 12.15 -32.70 4.81
N GLY A 68 12.61 -33.66 4.02
CA GLY A 68 13.06 -33.42 2.64
C GLY A 68 14.54 -33.05 2.53
N SER A 69 15.04 -32.96 1.30
CA SER A 69 16.44 -32.57 1.05
C SER A 69 16.64 -31.07 1.26
N ASP A 70 17.88 -30.67 1.57
CA ASP A 70 18.21 -29.25 1.77
C ASP A 70 17.99 -28.43 0.50
N SER A 71 18.32 -28.99 -0.66
CA SER A 71 18.08 -28.36 -1.96
C SER A 71 16.60 -28.13 -2.23
N TYR A 72 15.75 -29.12 -1.91
CA TYR A 72 14.31 -29.03 -2.09
C TYR A 72 13.72 -27.96 -1.18
N ASN A 73 14.07 -28.00 0.11
CA ASN A 73 13.58 -27.07 1.11
C ASN A 73 14.00 -25.63 0.84
N LEU A 74 15.20 -25.43 0.29
CA LEU A 74 15.65 -24.11 -0.12
C LEU A 74 14.76 -23.53 -1.23
N VAL A 75 14.42 -24.34 -2.24
CA VAL A 75 13.50 -23.94 -3.31
C VAL A 75 12.09 -23.68 -2.76
N LEU A 76 11.53 -24.61 -1.98
CA LEU A 76 10.17 -24.48 -1.43
C LEU A 76 10.03 -23.24 -0.51
N SER A 77 11.02 -23.00 0.35
CA SER A 77 11.03 -21.80 1.20
C SER A 77 11.12 -20.51 0.38
N GLN A 78 11.85 -20.50 -0.73
CA GLN A 78 11.91 -19.35 -1.63
C GLN A 78 10.57 -19.10 -2.32
N GLU A 79 9.90 -20.14 -2.81
CA GLU A 79 8.57 -20.03 -3.42
C GLU A 79 7.53 -19.47 -2.43
N ARG A 80 7.60 -19.87 -1.15
CA ARG A 80 6.76 -19.28 -0.09
C ARG A 80 7.04 -17.80 0.11
N ALA A 81 8.31 -17.40 0.19
CA ALA A 81 8.67 -15.98 0.31
C ALA A 81 8.18 -15.17 -0.90
N ASN A 82 8.30 -15.73 -2.11
CA ASN A 82 7.80 -15.11 -3.35
C ASN A 82 6.28 -14.98 -3.37
N ALA A 83 5.55 -15.96 -2.83
CA ALA A 83 4.09 -15.90 -2.70
C ALA A 83 3.68 -14.72 -1.81
N ILE A 84 4.36 -14.53 -0.67
CA ILE A 84 4.11 -13.37 0.21
C ILE A 84 4.46 -12.06 -0.50
N LYS A 85 5.63 -11.96 -1.15
CA LYS A 85 6.02 -10.77 -1.93
C LYS A 85 4.92 -10.41 -2.95
N THR A 86 4.39 -11.41 -3.65
CA THR A 86 3.32 -11.23 -4.63
C THR A 86 2.04 -10.67 -3.99
N ILE A 87 1.69 -11.12 -2.78
CA ILE A 87 0.55 -10.58 -2.04
C ILE A 87 0.79 -9.11 -1.66
N PHE A 88 1.99 -8.74 -1.20
CA PHE A 88 2.34 -7.33 -0.94
C PHE A 88 2.14 -6.46 -2.19
N SER A 89 2.73 -6.83 -3.32
CA SER A 89 2.61 -6.07 -4.58
C SER A 89 1.15 -5.97 -5.06
N ASN A 90 0.38 -7.06 -4.95
CA ASN A 90 -1.05 -7.06 -5.33
C ASN A 90 -1.90 -6.14 -4.41
N ASN A 91 -1.41 -5.83 -3.21
CA ASN A 91 -2.03 -4.90 -2.27
C ASN A 91 -1.38 -3.49 -2.32
N GLU A 92 -0.77 -3.12 -3.45
CA GLU A 92 -0.20 -1.79 -3.70
C GLU A 92 0.92 -1.36 -2.73
N PHE A 93 1.62 -2.31 -2.09
CA PHE A 93 2.88 -2.03 -1.40
C PHE A 93 4.00 -1.89 -2.40
N ASP A 94 4.90 -0.93 -2.16
CA ASP A 94 6.05 -0.73 -3.03
C ASP A 94 7.05 -1.87 -2.90
N GLU A 95 7.49 -2.39 -4.04
CA GLU A 95 8.51 -3.43 -4.06
C GLU A 95 9.88 -2.86 -3.69
N SER A 96 10.11 -1.56 -3.87
CA SER A 96 11.39 -0.93 -3.55
C SER A 96 11.73 -0.98 -2.05
N ILE A 97 10.71 -0.98 -1.18
CA ILE A 97 10.87 -1.12 0.27
C ILE A 97 11.03 -2.58 0.71
N ILE A 98 10.70 -3.55 -0.17
CA ILE A 98 10.90 -4.99 0.09
C ILE A 98 12.34 -5.34 -0.26
N THR A 99 13.24 -5.07 0.68
CA THR A 99 14.68 -5.20 0.49
C THR A 99 15.21 -6.63 0.46
N ASN A 100 14.54 -7.57 1.15
CA ASN A 100 14.98 -8.96 1.28
C ASN A 100 13.80 -9.91 1.06
N VAL A 101 13.99 -10.91 0.20
CA VAL A 101 13.01 -11.97 -0.07
C VAL A 101 13.77 -13.28 -0.25
N ASP A 102 14.03 -13.97 0.85
CA ASP A 102 14.90 -15.15 0.87
C ASP A 102 14.19 -16.39 1.42
N GLY A 103 14.33 -17.51 0.71
CA GLY A 103 14.15 -18.84 1.28
C GLY A 103 15.34 -19.20 2.16
N LYS A 104 15.10 -19.49 3.44
CA LYS A 104 16.13 -19.91 4.39
C LYS A 104 16.26 -21.43 4.53
N GLY A 105 15.45 -22.20 3.80
CA GLY A 105 15.46 -23.66 3.86
C GLY A 105 14.78 -24.22 5.11
N LYS A 106 15.30 -25.32 5.64
CA LYS A 106 14.68 -26.07 6.74
C LYS A 106 15.06 -25.54 8.12
N ILE A 107 14.10 -25.52 9.03
CA ILE A 107 14.32 -25.25 10.46
C ILE A 107 14.42 -26.58 11.21
N LEU A 108 15.47 -26.72 12.04
CA LEU A 108 15.65 -27.89 12.89
C LEU A 108 14.67 -27.87 14.07
N VAL A 109 14.13 -29.05 14.41
CA VAL A 109 13.08 -29.28 15.43
C VAL A 109 13.47 -28.80 16.84
N LYS A 110 14.77 -28.65 17.15
CA LYS A 110 15.28 -28.35 18.50
C LYS A 110 15.04 -26.91 19.00
N LEU A 111 14.47 -26.04 18.17
CA LEU A 111 14.38 -24.61 18.46
C LEU A 111 13.09 -24.20 19.21
N ILE A 112 12.05 -25.04 19.22
CA ILE A 112 10.74 -24.71 19.80
C ILE A 112 10.50 -25.53 21.07
N LYS A 113 10.01 -24.87 22.13
CA LYS A 113 9.59 -25.50 23.40
C LYS A 113 8.20 -26.13 23.28
N GLU A 114 8.06 -27.12 22.42
CA GLU A 114 6.83 -27.91 22.24
C GLU A 114 7.20 -29.41 22.24
N ALA A 115 6.31 -30.27 22.75
CA ALA A 115 6.58 -31.70 22.84
C ALA A 115 6.08 -32.45 21.60
N ASP A 116 5.01 -31.96 20.96
CA ASP A 116 4.44 -32.57 19.77
C ASP A 116 5.23 -32.20 18.50
N LEU A 117 5.91 -33.19 17.93
CA LEU A 117 6.69 -33.05 16.69
C LEU A 117 5.87 -32.51 15.52
N ASN A 118 4.59 -32.87 15.40
CA ASN A 118 3.76 -32.41 14.29
C ASN A 118 3.42 -30.92 14.44
N LYS A 119 3.21 -30.45 15.67
CA LYS A 119 3.03 -29.02 15.94
C LYS A 119 4.29 -28.21 15.68
N ILE A 120 5.46 -28.70 16.12
CA ILE A 120 6.75 -28.04 15.83
C ILE A 120 6.94 -27.88 14.33
N ARG A 121 6.68 -28.94 13.55
CA ARG A 121 6.77 -28.89 12.09
C ARG A 121 5.81 -27.88 11.48
N GLY A 122 4.56 -27.86 11.95
CA GLY A 122 3.58 -26.84 11.55
C GLY A 122 4.08 -25.41 11.79
N LEU A 123 4.65 -25.15 12.96
CA LEU A 123 5.20 -23.83 13.33
C LEU A 123 6.46 -23.46 12.54
N ASN A 124 7.21 -24.46 12.05
CA ASN A 124 8.40 -24.24 11.23
C ASN A 124 8.09 -23.97 9.76
N ARG A 125 6.95 -24.47 9.26
CA ARG A 125 6.46 -24.17 7.90
C ARG A 125 5.84 -22.77 7.87
N LYS A 126 6.69 -21.75 7.90
CA LYS A 126 6.26 -20.36 7.96
C LYS A 126 7.04 -19.45 7.01
N VAL A 127 6.45 -18.29 6.74
CA VAL A 127 7.17 -17.11 6.28
C VAL A 127 7.10 -16.07 7.38
N GLU A 128 8.24 -15.52 7.75
CA GLU A 128 8.36 -14.41 8.68
C GLU A 128 8.50 -13.11 7.89
N ILE A 129 7.66 -12.14 8.22
CA ILE A 129 7.63 -10.81 7.63
C ILE A 129 8.04 -9.83 8.71
N ILE A 130 9.08 -9.05 8.45
CA ILE A 130 9.60 -8.04 9.38
C ILE A 130 9.47 -6.67 8.72
N VAL A 131 8.71 -5.78 9.35
CA VAL A 131 8.46 -4.42 8.90
C VAL A 131 9.14 -3.44 9.85
N GLN A 132 10.04 -2.63 9.30
CA GLN A 132 10.77 -1.61 10.02
C GLN A 132 10.28 -0.23 9.55
N PRO A 133 9.53 0.51 10.39
CA PRO A 133 9.17 1.90 10.10
C PRO A 133 10.33 2.85 10.37
N TYR A 134 10.30 4.03 9.75
CA TYR A 134 11.19 5.13 10.12
C TYR A 134 10.93 5.57 11.57
N ASN A 135 12.00 5.75 12.34
CA ASN A 135 11.94 6.29 13.69
C ASN A 135 13.08 7.31 13.90
N PRO A 136 12.79 8.62 14.07
CA PRO A 136 11.44 9.22 14.05
C PRO A 136 10.79 9.17 12.65
N PRO A 137 9.45 9.26 12.55
CA PRO A 137 8.76 9.38 11.26
C PRO A 137 9.32 10.55 10.45
N ARG A 138 9.47 10.39 9.12
CA ARG A 138 9.97 11.47 8.27
C ARG A 138 8.95 12.59 8.16
N GLU A 139 9.43 13.83 8.08
CA GLU A 139 8.59 14.95 7.68
C GLU A 139 8.23 14.79 6.20
N LEU A 140 6.97 14.45 5.95
CA LEU A 140 6.43 14.32 4.61
C LEU A 140 6.31 15.72 3.99
N VAL A 141 7.17 16.04 3.02
CA VAL A 141 7.02 17.24 2.18
C VAL A 141 5.75 17.04 1.37
N GLN A 142 4.64 17.63 1.84
CA GLN A 142 3.41 17.67 1.08
C GLN A 142 3.66 18.60 -0.12
N PRO A 143 3.39 18.17 -1.37
CA PRO A 143 3.41 19.10 -2.50
C PRO A 143 2.51 20.30 -2.17
N GLU A 144 2.85 21.49 -2.67
CA GLU A 144 2.04 22.70 -2.50
C GLU A 144 0.59 22.38 -2.89
N LYS A 145 -0.29 22.33 -1.89
CA LYS A 145 -1.70 21.99 -2.09
C LYS A 145 -2.34 23.07 -2.93
N LYS A 146 -2.65 22.79 -4.20
CA LYS A 146 -3.63 23.59 -4.93
C LYS A 146 -5.00 23.06 -4.56
N ASP A 147 -5.84 23.90 -3.99
CA ASP A 147 -7.21 23.52 -3.72
C ASP A 147 -7.87 23.12 -5.06
N ILE A 148 -8.49 21.95 -5.07
CA ILE A 148 -9.22 21.45 -6.24
C ILE A 148 -10.29 22.44 -6.67
N THR A 149 -10.91 23.13 -5.71
CA THR A 149 -11.97 24.11 -5.96
C THR A 149 -11.41 25.35 -6.65
N GLU A 150 -10.21 25.82 -6.26
CA GLU A 150 -9.51 26.91 -6.95
C GLU A 150 -9.12 26.51 -8.37
N SER A 151 -8.58 25.30 -8.54
CA SER A 151 -8.14 24.81 -9.85
C SER A 151 -9.29 24.65 -10.86
N LEU A 152 -10.47 24.23 -10.39
CA LEU A 152 -11.65 24.08 -11.24
C LEU A 152 -12.36 25.40 -11.54
N ASN A 153 -12.24 26.39 -10.65
CA ASN A 153 -12.80 27.72 -10.84
C ASN A 153 -11.88 28.68 -11.62
N ASP A 154 -10.66 28.26 -11.97
CA ASP A 154 -9.76 29.04 -12.78
C ASP A 154 -10.41 29.34 -14.15
N LYS A 155 -10.49 30.63 -14.47
CA LYS A 155 -11.03 31.11 -15.76
C LYS A 155 -10.09 30.81 -16.92
N ASN A 156 -8.81 30.51 -16.64
CA ASN A 156 -7.80 30.17 -17.64
C ASN A 156 -7.67 28.66 -17.88
N LEU A 157 -8.60 27.86 -17.33
CA LEU A 157 -8.61 26.42 -17.51
C LEU A 157 -8.74 26.07 -19.00
N LYS A 158 -7.87 25.20 -19.50
CA LYS A 158 -7.82 24.80 -20.92
C LYS A 158 -7.69 23.29 -21.08
N ALA A 159 -7.99 22.83 -22.28
CA ALA A 159 -7.75 21.43 -22.66
C ALA A 159 -6.28 21.07 -22.45
N GLY A 160 -6.04 19.90 -21.86
CA GLY A 160 -4.73 19.39 -21.49
C GLY A 160 -4.33 19.66 -20.04
N ASP A 161 -5.01 20.58 -19.34
CA ASP A 161 -4.75 20.81 -17.92
C ASP A 161 -5.11 19.55 -17.10
N LYS A 162 -4.23 19.20 -16.16
CA LYS A 162 -4.41 18.08 -15.25
C LYS A 162 -4.61 18.60 -13.84
N ILE A 163 -5.73 18.23 -13.24
CA ILE A 163 -6.08 18.59 -11.88
C ILE A 163 -5.96 17.33 -11.03
N LEU A 164 -4.98 17.34 -10.11
CA LEU A 164 -4.78 16.27 -9.15
C LEU A 164 -5.88 16.32 -8.08
N LEU A 165 -6.52 15.18 -7.79
CA LEU A 165 -7.52 15.10 -6.73
C LEU A 165 -6.84 14.77 -5.40
N GLU A 166 -6.03 15.71 -4.89
CA GLU A 166 -5.12 15.50 -3.76
C GLU A 166 -5.81 14.99 -2.50
N ASN A 167 -7.05 15.43 -2.25
CA ASN A 167 -7.84 15.02 -1.09
C ASN A 167 -8.84 13.89 -1.40
N ILE A 168 -8.70 13.19 -2.54
CA ILE A 168 -9.51 12.03 -2.91
C ILE A 168 -8.66 10.77 -2.76
N LEU A 169 -8.73 10.21 -1.55
CA LEU A 169 -7.99 9.03 -1.11
C LEU A 169 -8.92 7.81 -1.11
N PHE A 170 -8.39 6.69 -1.57
CA PHE A 170 -9.06 5.40 -1.53
C PHE A 170 -8.41 4.50 -0.50
N LYS A 171 -9.20 3.61 0.10
CA LYS A 171 -8.66 2.53 0.92
C LYS A 171 -7.73 1.66 0.06
N THR A 172 -6.54 1.31 0.55
CA THR A 172 -5.56 0.54 -0.22
C THR A 172 -6.11 -0.82 -0.67
N GLY A 173 -5.92 -1.13 -1.95
CA GLY A 173 -6.45 -2.31 -2.60
C GLY A 173 -7.98 -2.30 -2.82
N TYR A 174 -8.68 -1.20 -2.55
CA TYR A 174 -10.12 -1.07 -2.77
C TYR A 174 -10.46 0.17 -3.61
N SER A 175 -11.58 0.11 -4.32
CA SER A 175 -12.20 1.26 -4.98
C SER A 175 -13.12 2.07 -4.05
N VAL A 176 -12.98 1.89 -2.73
CA VAL A 176 -13.80 2.54 -1.71
C VAL A 176 -13.11 3.79 -1.23
N LEU A 177 -13.82 4.92 -1.31
CA LEU A 177 -13.32 6.23 -0.89
C LEU A 177 -13.25 6.34 0.64
N LEU A 178 -12.18 6.96 1.15
CA LEU A 178 -12.04 7.26 2.58
C LEU A 178 -13.05 8.33 3.03
N PRO A 179 -13.52 8.32 4.29
CA PRO A 179 -14.47 9.31 4.80
C PRO A 179 -14.01 10.77 4.64
N GLU A 180 -12.73 11.03 4.86
CA GLU A 180 -12.11 12.36 4.80
C GLU A 180 -12.21 12.96 3.39
N SER A 181 -12.23 12.11 2.38
CA SER A 181 -12.30 12.50 0.96
C SER A 181 -13.70 12.80 0.45
N LYS A 182 -14.74 12.47 1.23
CA LYS A 182 -16.13 12.69 0.81
C LYS A 182 -16.44 14.18 0.61
N LYS A 183 -15.96 15.04 1.53
CA LYS A 183 -16.19 16.48 1.47
C LYS A 183 -15.61 17.09 0.18
N THR A 184 -14.36 16.76 -0.13
CA THR A 184 -13.69 17.22 -1.36
C THR A 184 -14.45 16.79 -2.61
N LEU A 185 -14.90 15.52 -2.66
CA LEU A 185 -15.65 15.01 -3.80
C LEU A 185 -17.05 15.68 -3.92
N GLU A 186 -17.68 16.05 -2.81
CA GLU A 186 -18.92 16.84 -2.82
C GLU A 186 -18.73 18.24 -3.37
N ASP A 187 -17.69 18.95 -2.92
CA ASP A 187 -17.41 20.32 -3.37
C ASP A 187 -17.01 20.35 -4.85
N MET A 188 -16.23 19.37 -5.29
CA MET A 188 -15.94 19.15 -6.70
C MET A 188 -17.21 18.91 -7.53
N ALA A 189 -18.14 18.11 -7.03
CA ALA A 189 -19.39 17.82 -7.74
C ALA A 189 -20.25 19.07 -7.92
N LYS A 190 -20.30 19.95 -6.91
CA LYS A 190 -21.04 21.24 -7.01
C LYS A 190 -20.48 22.10 -8.14
N ILE A 191 -19.15 22.30 -8.16
CA ILE A 191 -18.49 23.09 -9.21
C ILE A 191 -18.75 22.48 -10.60
N MET A 192 -18.65 21.16 -10.74
CA MET A 192 -18.87 20.49 -12.03
C MET A 192 -20.32 20.52 -12.50
N VAL A 193 -21.29 20.74 -11.60
CA VAL A 193 -22.69 21.01 -11.95
C VAL A 193 -22.87 22.45 -12.40
N GLU A 194 -22.22 23.42 -11.74
CA GLU A 194 -22.28 24.84 -12.10
C GLU A 194 -21.54 25.16 -13.41
N ARG A 195 -20.40 24.50 -13.65
CA ARG A 195 -19.56 24.65 -14.86
C ARG A 195 -19.90 23.57 -15.89
N GLU A 196 -20.92 23.83 -16.69
CA GLU A 196 -21.34 22.94 -17.78
C GLU A 196 -20.44 22.99 -19.02
N ASP A 197 -19.55 23.98 -19.10
CA ASP A 197 -18.58 24.19 -20.16
C ASP A 197 -17.40 23.20 -20.11
N ILE A 198 -17.17 22.54 -18.98
CA ILE A 198 -15.99 21.68 -18.77
C ILE A 198 -16.29 20.23 -19.17
N TYR A 199 -15.45 19.68 -20.06
CA TYR A 199 -15.42 18.28 -20.47
C TYR A 199 -14.11 17.64 -20.04
N PHE A 200 -14.16 16.47 -19.42
CA PHE A 200 -12.99 15.90 -18.78
C PHE A 200 -12.97 14.37 -18.76
N THR A 201 -11.77 13.83 -18.55
CA THR A 201 -11.51 12.41 -18.35
C THR A 201 -10.96 12.18 -16.95
N ILE A 202 -11.63 11.33 -16.19
CA ILE A 202 -11.21 10.87 -14.86
C ILE A 202 -10.19 9.74 -15.06
N GLN A 203 -8.99 9.92 -14.53
CA GLN A 203 -7.87 8.99 -14.69
C GLN A 203 -7.51 8.39 -13.34
N GLY A 204 -7.74 7.10 -13.18
CA GLY A 204 -7.36 6.37 -11.97
C GLY A 204 -5.98 5.75 -12.11
N HIS A 205 -5.16 5.89 -11.07
CA HIS A 205 -3.81 5.33 -10.99
C HIS A 205 -3.71 4.38 -9.79
N VAL A 206 -2.78 3.44 -9.88
CA VAL A 206 -2.45 2.49 -8.79
C VAL A 206 -0.94 2.44 -8.65
N CYS A 207 -0.47 2.18 -7.44
CA CYS A 207 0.95 1.90 -7.25
C CYS A 207 1.28 0.42 -7.53
N CYS A 208 2.52 0.21 -7.97
CA CYS A 208 3.30 -0.96 -7.56
C CYS A 208 2.86 -2.32 -8.14
N THR A 209 2.22 -2.33 -9.31
CA THR A 209 1.82 -3.56 -10.01
C THR A 209 2.95 -4.18 -10.84
N GLN A 210 3.09 -5.51 -10.80
CA GLN A 210 4.00 -6.26 -11.69
C GLN A 210 3.48 -6.35 -13.14
N ASN A 211 4.41 -6.38 -14.11
CA ASN A 211 4.14 -6.66 -15.54
C ASN A 211 3.10 -5.77 -16.22
N SER A 212 2.98 -4.50 -15.79
CA SER A 212 2.03 -3.51 -16.34
C SER A 212 0.54 -3.92 -16.25
N ARG A 213 0.22 -4.92 -15.43
CA ARG A 213 -1.15 -5.32 -15.09
C ARG A 213 -1.74 -4.30 -14.12
N ASP A 214 -3.05 -4.20 -14.05
CA ASP A 214 -3.69 -3.38 -13.01
C ASP A 214 -3.59 -4.08 -11.64
N ALA A 215 -3.79 -3.31 -10.57
CA ALA A 215 -3.84 -3.81 -9.22
C ALA A 215 -5.14 -4.59 -8.99
N LEU A 216 -5.11 -5.51 -8.03
CA LEU A 216 -6.25 -6.34 -7.66
C LEU A 216 -7.20 -5.51 -6.81
N ASP A 217 -8.45 -5.37 -7.24
CA ASP A 217 -9.51 -4.90 -6.35
C ASP A 217 -9.86 -6.01 -5.37
N ARG A 218 -9.54 -5.80 -4.10
CA ARG A 218 -9.74 -6.78 -3.01
C ARG A 218 -11.21 -7.15 -2.83
N LYS A 219 -12.15 -6.29 -3.22
CA LYS A 219 -13.60 -6.56 -3.14
C LYS A 219 -14.04 -7.51 -4.24
N THR A 220 -13.67 -7.24 -5.49
CA THR A 220 -14.16 -7.99 -6.66
C THR A 220 -13.22 -9.11 -7.11
N LYS A 221 -11.99 -9.14 -6.58
CA LYS A 221 -10.88 -10.02 -7.00
C LYS A 221 -10.51 -9.86 -8.47
N GLN A 222 -10.84 -8.71 -9.09
CA GLN A 222 -10.50 -8.42 -10.48
C GLN A 222 -9.28 -7.49 -10.55
N ARG A 223 -8.43 -7.68 -11.57
CA ARG A 223 -7.29 -6.80 -11.85
C ARG A 223 -7.73 -5.58 -12.67
N ASN A 224 -8.50 -4.69 -12.04
CA ASN A 224 -9.04 -3.47 -12.64
C ASN A 224 -9.16 -2.32 -11.62
N LEU A 225 -8.36 -2.32 -10.55
CA LEU A 225 -8.50 -1.36 -9.45
C LEU A 225 -8.39 0.10 -9.90
N SER A 226 -7.46 0.43 -10.79
CA SER A 226 -7.31 1.80 -11.32
C SER A 226 -8.57 2.26 -12.06
N LEU A 227 -9.15 1.37 -12.87
CA LEU A 227 -10.40 1.62 -13.59
C LEU A 227 -11.58 1.73 -12.62
N ALA A 228 -11.66 0.86 -11.62
CA ALA A 228 -12.73 0.83 -10.64
C ALA A 228 -12.76 2.11 -9.79
N ARG A 229 -11.59 2.65 -9.40
CA ARG A 229 -11.48 3.94 -8.71
C ARG A 229 -11.95 5.10 -9.58
N ALA A 230 -11.52 5.16 -10.85
CA ALA A 230 -11.98 6.18 -11.79
C ALA A 230 -13.51 6.10 -12.02
N LYS A 231 -14.03 4.88 -12.16
CA LYS A 231 -15.47 4.63 -12.31
C LYS A 231 -16.26 5.06 -11.07
N TYR A 232 -15.74 4.83 -9.87
CA TYR A 232 -16.39 5.26 -8.63
C TYR A 232 -16.65 6.78 -8.63
N ILE A 233 -15.64 7.57 -9.01
CA ILE A 233 -15.78 9.04 -9.11
C ILE A 233 -16.77 9.42 -10.22
N TYR A 234 -16.69 8.77 -11.38
CA TYR A 234 -17.64 8.99 -12.47
C TYR A 234 -19.10 8.76 -12.04
N ASP A 235 -19.37 7.60 -11.42
CA ASP A 235 -20.71 7.22 -10.96
C ASP A 235 -21.21 8.21 -9.90
N TYR A 236 -20.32 8.68 -9.02
CA TYR A 236 -20.64 9.67 -8.00
C TYR A 236 -21.03 11.02 -8.61
N LEU A 237 -20.22 11.56 -9.53
CA LEU A 237 -20.49 12.84 -10.18
C LEU A 237 -21.77 12.78 -11.01
N ALA A 238 -21.98 11.69 -11.75
CA ALA A 238 -23.21 11.47 -12.51
C ALA A 238 -24.44 11.42 -11.59
N LYS A 239 -24.33 10.81 -10.40
CA LYS A 239 -25.41 10.79 -9.41
C LYS A 239 -25.69 12.18 -8.81
N LYS A 240 -24.67 13.04 -8.72
CA LYS A 240 -24.81 14.43 -8.23
C LYS A 240 -25.33 15.41 -9.29
N GLY A 241 -25.47 14.97 -10.55
CA GLY A 241 -26.08 15.77 -11.62
C GLY A 241 -25.13 16.22 -12.73
N VAL A 242 -23.85 15.83 -12.68
CA VAL A 242 -22.90 16.15 -13.76
C VAL A 242 -23.29 15.36 -15.02
N ASP A 243 -23.40 16.04 -16.17
CA ASP A 243 -23.79 15.40 -17.42
C ASP A 243 -22.77 14.34 -17.84
N LYS A 244 -23.26 13.10 -18.01
CA LYS A 244 -22.48 11.93 -18.43
C LYS A 244 -21.75 12.13 -19.76
N ARG A 245 -22.27 12.98 -20.65
CA ARG A 245 -21.66 13.30 -21.96
C ARG A 245 -20.36 14.09 -21.82
N ARG A 246 -20.19 14.82 -20.70
CA ARG A 246 -19.00 15.61 -20.40
C ARG A 246 -17.89 14.82 -19.72
N MET A 247 -18.17 13.57 -19.35
CA MET A 247 -17.28 12.77 -18.52
C MET A 247 -16.88 11.46 -19.21
N LYS A 248 -15.60 11.13 -19.14
CA LYS A 248 -15.07 9.79 -19.42
C LYS A 248 -14.27 9.31 -18.22
N TYR A 249 -14.04 8.01 -18.10
CA TYR A 249 -13.16 7.45 -17.08
C TYR A 249 -12.26 6.37 -17.67
N VAL A 250 -11.01 6.33 -17.21
CA VAL A 250 -10.00 5.36 -17.68
C VAL A 250 -9.11 4.91 -16.51
N GLY A 251 -8.70 3.64 -16.56
CA GLY A 251 -7.70 3.07 -15.65
C GLY A 251 -6.31 3.18 -16.26
N MET A 252 -5.43 3.95 -15.62
CA MET A 252 -4.07 4.23 -16.08
C MET A 252 -3.03 3.23 -15.54
N ARG A 253 -3.44 2.34 -14.62
CA ARG A 253 -2.56 1.36 -13.98
C ARG A 253 -1.34 2.08 -13.33
N ARG A 254 -0.18 1.42 -13.29
CA ARG A 254 1.11 2.01 -12.85
C ARG A 254 1.90 2.68 -14.01
N LYS A 255 1.23 3.23 -15.03
CA LYS A 255 1.95 3.78 -16.21
C LYS A 255 2.55 5.16 -16.00
N PHE A 256 2.06 5.94 -15.03
CA PHE A 256 2.42 7.34 -14.84
C PHE A 256 2.76 7.67 -13.38
N PRO A 257 3.86 7.10 -12.84
CA PRO A 257 4.31 7.45 -11.49
C PRO A 257 4.74 8.92 -11.40
N LEU A 258 4.44 9.60 -10.30
CA LEU A 258 4.81 11.02 -10.10
C LEU A 258 6.27 11.21 -9.66
N GLY A 259 6.91 10.15 -9.18
CA GLY A 259 8.17 10.25 -8.45
C GLY A 259 7.92 10.74 -7.02
N GLY A 260 8.51 10.07 -6.03
CA GLY A 260 8.25 10.32 -4.62
C GLY A 260 7.54 9.15 -3.95
N GLU A 261 6.71 9.41 -2.94
CA GLU A 261 6.13 8.33 -2.15
C GLU A 261 5.04 7.55 -2.90
N PRO A 262 5.02 6.20 -2.76
CA PRO A 262 4.03 5.32 -3.40
C PRO A 262 2.57 5.73 -3.20
N LYS A 263 2.25 6.37 -2.06
CA LYS A 263 0.89 6.81 -1.76
C LYS A 263 0.36 7.86 -2.74
N PHE A 264 1.24 8.68 -3.33
CA PHE A 264 0.85 9.68 -4.32
C PHE A 264 0.55 9.07 -5.70
N ASP A 265 0.99 7.84 -5.94
CA ASP A 265 0.64 7.07 -7.13
C ASP A 265 -0.71 6.33 -7.01
N ARG A 266 -1.23 6.19 -5.79
CA ARG A 266 -2.59 5.70 -5.51
C ARG A 266 -3.60 6.84 -5.59
N ARG A 267 -3.70 7.48 -6.76
CA ARG A 267 -4.49 8.70 -6.95
C ARG A 267 -5.54 8.58 -8.04
N VAL A 268 -6.44 9.56 -8.06
CA VAL A 268 -7.26 9.87 -9.24
C VAL A 268 -6.95 11.31 -9.65
N GLU A 269 -6.83 11.56 -10.95
CA GLU A 269 -6.66 12.90 -11.51
C GLU A 269 -7.73 13.16 -12.57
N ILE A 270 -7.98 14.43 -12.85
CA ILE A 270 -8.88 14.87 -13.91
C ILE A 270 -8.06 15.51 -15.01
N LEU A 271 -8.18 14.97 -16.22
CA LEU A 271 -7.65 15.59 -17.41
C LEU A 271 -8.77 16.38 -18.09
N ILE A 272 -8.60 17.69 -18.19
CA ILE A 272 -9.51 18.54 -18.95
C ILE A 272 -9.29 18.24 -20.44
N THR A 273 -10.37 17.89 -21.12
CA THR A 273 -10.34 17.53 -22.55
C THR A 273 -10.84 18.65 -23.44
N TYR A 274 -11.76 19.48 -22.93
CA TYR A 274 -12.31 20.62 -23.63
C TYR A 274 -12.98 21.57 -22.62
N VAL A 275 -12.90 22.87 -22.90
CA VAL A 275 -13.60 23.92 -22.15
C VAL A 275 -14.39 24.71 -23.19
N GLY A 276 -15.71 24.71 -23.06
CA GLY A 276 -16.61 25.45 -23.92
C GLY A 276 -16.43 26.95 -23.74
N GLU A 277 -16.56 27.70 -24.81
CA GLU A 277 -16.62 29.16 -24.70
C GLU A 277 -17.91 29.53 -23.97
N THR A 278 -17.79 30.22 -22.84
CA THR A 278 -18.94 30.84 -22.17
C THR A 278 -19.42 31.98 -23.06
N ASN A 279 -20.54 31.77 -23.76
CA ASN A 279 -21.28 32.84 -24.43
C ASN A 279 -21.82 33.87 -23.43
#